data_AF-A0A9D1JPE3-F1
#
_entry.id   AF-A0A9D1JPE3-F1
#
_cell.length_a   1.000
_cell.length_b   1.000
_cell.length_c   1.000
_cell.angle_alpha   90.00
_cell.angle_beta   90.00
_cell.angle_gamma   90.00
#
_symmetry.space_group_name_H-M   'P 1'
#
loop_
_entity.id
_entity.type
_entity.pdbx_description
1 polymer ?
#
loop_
_entity_poly.entity_id
_entity_poly.type
_entity_poly.pdbx_seq_one_letter_code
_entity_poly.pdbx_strand_id
1 'polypeptide(L)'
;MDRVIEFLGKFILWLLVILFLIGSSFLVVYFVMRSQGMTYYVEFKGERYYANSDGGNITLIEGELSEFSVKSLTDEDINYSVCVTSNYANNFRFSVRDELYKFYGDDEELNDYSEIFDLQKTDSGFTVCVPRNTTLTSVIEQKFNGSITFFDEINEDLSYFVITVSSGASSVSLWFDFEPIQVGVDPPKVTF
;
A
#
# COMPACT_ATOMS: atom_id res chain seq x y z
N MET A 1 22.23 20.99 53.76
CA MET A 1 22.66 19.97 52.78
C MET A 1 21.61 18.87 52.65
N ASP A 2 21.06 18.38 53.77
CA ASP A 2 20.09 17.26 53.80
C ASP A 2 18.77 17.50 53.05
N ARG A 3 18.16 18.68 53.14
CA ARG A 3 16.92 19.00 52.38
C ARG A 3 17.09 18.94 50.87
N VAL A 4 18.28 19.28 50.36
CA VAL A 4 18.57 19.28 48.92
C VAL A 4 18.77 17.85 48.42
N ILE A 5 19.42 17.00 49.22
CA ILE A 5 19.60 15.57 48.94
C ILE A 5 18.25 14.83 48.95
N GLU A 6 17.37 15.15 49.89
CA GLU A 6 16.03 14.54 49.98
C GLU A 6 15.13 14.94 48.79
N PHE A 7 15.19 16.21 48.38
CA PHE A 7 14.47 16.71 47.21
C PHE A 7 14.97 16.07 45.91
N LEU A 8 16.29 15.99 45.72
CA LEU A 8 16.92 15.30 44.59
C LEU A 8 16.55 13.81 44.55
N GLY A 9 16.54 13.12 45.69
CA GLY A 9 16.16 11.71 45.77
C GLY A 9 14.70 11.47 45.36
N LYS A 10 13.77 12.30 45.85
CA LYS A 10 12.36 12.23 45.47
C LYS A 10 12.15 12.54 43.98
N PHE A 11 12.87 13.53 43.44
CA PHE A 11 12.82 13.88 42.03
C PHE A 11 13.32 12.75 41.12
N ILE A 12 14.48 12.16 41.44
CA ILE A 12 15.05 11.03 40.69
C ILE A 12 14.12 9.81 40.74
N LEU A 13 13.53 9.51 41.91
CA LEU A 13 12.57 8.41 42.04
C LEU A 13 11.33 8.65 41.16
N TRP A 14 10.77 9.87 41.17
CA TRP A 14 9.62 10.23 40.35
C TRP A 14 9.94 10.14 38.85
N LEU A 15 11.11 10.62 38.42
CA LEU A 15 11.60 10.48 37.06
C LEU A 15 11.69 9.00 36.64
N LEU A 16 12.23 8.15 37.52
CA LEU A 16 12.39 6.72 37.25
C LEU A 16 11.04 6.01 37.16
N VAL A 17 10.07 6.36 38.02
CA VAL A 17 8.70 5.82 37.94
C VAL A 17 8.03 6.23 36.63
N ILE A 18 8.13 7.51 36.22
CA ILE A 18 7.59 7.97 34.93
C ILE A 18 8.24 7.20 33.77
N LEU A 19 9.57 7.08 33.77
CA LEU A 19 10.31 6.37 32.72
C LEU A 19 9.89 4.90 32.65
N PHE A 20 9.67 4.26 33.80
CA PHE A 20 9.23 2.88 33.88
C PHE A 20 7.79 2.70 33.37
N LEU A 21 6.87 3.62 33.70
CA LEU A 21 5.50 3.60 33.18
C LEU A 21 5.47 3.79 31.66
N ILE A 22 6.29 4.70 31.13
CA ILE A 22 6.42 4.93 29.68
C ILE A 22 7.02 3.68 29.01
N GLY A 23 8.15 3.18 29.53
CA GLY A 23 8.84 2.02 28.96
C GLY A 23 7.99 0.74 28.97
N SER A 24 7.26 0.48 30.07
CA SER A 24 6.33 -0.67 30.14
C SER A 24 5.15 -0.52 29.17
N SER A 25 4.63 0.69 28.97
CA SER A 25 3.56 0.94 28.00
C SER A 25 4.03 0.63 26.56
N PHE A 26 5.24 1.06 26.18
CA PHE A 26 5.81 0.74 24.88
C PHE A 26 5.98 -0.77 24.67
N LEU A 27 6.41 -1.50 25.70
CA LEU A 27 6.61 -2.95 25.64
C LEU A 27 5.29 -3.71 25.44
N VAL A 28 4.22 -3.27 26.11
CA VAL A 28 2.88 -3.84 25.95
C VAL A 28 2.34 -3.59 24.55
N VAL A 29 2.45 -2.37 24.02
CA VAL A 29 2.02 -2.03 22.66
C VAL A 29 2.78 -2.86 21.62
N TYR A 30 4.11 -2.97 21.75
CA TYR A 30 4.94 -3.79 20.87
C TYR A 30 4.51 -5.26 20.87
N PHE A 31 4.26 -5.84 22.05
CA PHE A 31 3.83 -7.23 22.16
C PHE A 31 2.44 -7.46 21.57
N VAL A 32 1.50 -6.52 21.78
CA VAL A 32 0.17 -6.57 21.18
C VAL A 32 0.26 -6.51 19.66
N MET A 33 1.05 -5.59 19.09
CA MET A 33 1.24 -5.50 17.64
C MET A 33 1.81 -6.81 17.07
N ARG A 34 2.84 -7.37 17.71
CA ARG A 34 3.43 -8.65 17.30
C ARG A 34 2.42 -9.80 17.39
N SER A 35 1.56 -9.83 18.41
CA SER A 35 0.52 -10.86 18.56
C SER A 35 -0.52 -10.84 17.45
N GLN A 36 -0.69 -9.71 16.76
CA GLN A 36 -1.60 -9.53 15.63
C GLN A 36 -0.90 -9.77 14.27
N GLY A 37 0.38 -10.16 14.27
CA GLY A 37 1.16 -10.39 13.05
C GLY A 37 1.62 -9.11 12.34
N MET A 38 1.54 -7.94 13.00
CA MET A 38 2.17 -6.70 12.54
C MET A 38 3.69 -6.80 12.74
N THR A 39 4.38 -7.42 11.79
CA THR A 39 5.84 -7.62 11.83
C THR A 39 6.59 -6.72 10.83
N TYR A 40 5.88 -6.18 9.83
CA TYR A 40 6.43 -5.30 8.82
C TYR A 40 5.42 -4.23 8.38
N TYR A 41 5.90 -3.25 7.62
CA TYR A 41 5.07 -2.25 6.98
C TYR A 41 5.58 -1.93 5.58
N VAL A 42 4.67 -1.43 4.74
CA VAL A 42 4.97 -0.83 3.44
C VAL A 42 4.94 0.68 3.63
N GLU A 43 5.94 1.39 3.11
CA GLU A 43 6.03 2.85 3.13
C GLU A 43 5.91 3.40 1.71
N PHE A 44 4.99 4.35 1.51
CA PHE A 44 4.75 5.02 0.24
C PHE A 44 4.46 6.50 0.48
N LYS A 45 5.15 7.40 -0.23
CA LYS A 45 5.02 8.86 -0.09
C LYS A 45 5.09 9.36 1.38
N GLY A 46 5.81 8.64 2.24
CA GLY A 46 5.98 8.95 3.67
C GLY A 46 4.90 8.39 4.60
N GLU A 47 3.84 7.78 4.07
CA GLU A 47 2.83 7.06 4.85
C GLU A 47 3.22 5.59 5.05
N ARG A 48 2.80 5.01 6.18
CA ARG A 48 3.13 3.62 6.57
C ARG A 48 1.89 2.77 6.70
N TYR A 49 1.88 1.64 6.01
CA TYR A 49 0.79 0.67 6.00
C TYR A 49 1.26 -0.64 6.63
N TYR A 50 0.69 -0.99 7.77
CA TYR A 50 1.15 -2.10 8.61
C TYR A 50 0.51 -3.42 8.20
N ALA A 51 1.27 -4.51 8.29
CA ALA A 51 0.75 -5.84 7.97
C ALA A 51 -0.43 -6.23 8.88
N ASN A 52 -1.47 -6.85 8.31
CA ASN A 52 -2.73 -7.23 8.96
C ASN A 52 -3.52 -6.05 9.57
N SER A 53 -3.30 -4.84 9.06
CA SER A 53 -4.18 -3.70 9.28
C SER A 53 -5.19 -3.57 8.13
N ASP A 54 -6.12 -2.62 8.24
CA ASP A 54 -7.15 -2.34 7.22
C ASP A 54 -6.55 -1.90 5.86
N GLY A 55 -5.24 -1.68 5.78
CA GLY A 55 -4.56 -1.26 4.56
C GLY A 55 -4.76 0.23 4.29
N GLY A 56 -4.83 0.60 3.02
CA GLY A 56 -5.07 1.97 2.60
C GLY A 56 -5.54 2.08 1.16
N ASN A 57 -6.15 3.22 0.83
CA ASN A 57 -6.37 3.63 -0.55
C ASN A 57 -5.30 4.65 -0.94
N ILE A 58 -4.58 4.41 -2.02
CA ILE A 58 -3.47 5.24 -2.49
C ILE A 58 -3.71 5.68 -3.94
N THR A 59 -3.13 6.82 -4.29
CA THR A 59 -3.18 7.34 -5.67
C THR A 59 -1.82 7.26 -6.34
N LEU A 60 -1.79 6.55 -7.46
CA LEU A 60 -0.64 6.43 -8.34
C LEU A 60 -0.74 7.47 -9.47
N ILE A 61 0.38 8.08 -9.83
CA ILE A 61 0.40 9.06 -10.93
C ILE A 61 0.80 8.35 -12.22
N GLU A 62 0.01 8.54 -13.27
CA GLU A 62 0.29 7.97 -14.58
C GLU A 62 1.63 8.44 -15.16
N GLY A 63 2.39 7.49 -15.68
CA GLY A 63 3.70 7.70 -16.29
C GLY A 63 4.80 8.03 -15.29
N GLU A 64 4.53 7.99 -13.99
CA GLU A 64 5.53 8.07 -12.92
C GLU A 64 5.82 6.70 -12.33
N LEU A 65 7.09 6.45 -12.03
CA LEU A 65 7.51 5.26 -11.32
C LEU A 65 7.23 5.45 -9.82
N SER A 66 6.28 4.69 -9.29
CA SER A 66 5.91 4.71 -7.87
C SER A 66 6.78 3.73 -7.10
N GLU A 67 7.57 4.25 -6.15
CA GLU A 67 8.50 3.46 -5.33
C GLU A 67 7.93 3.20 -3.93
N PHE A 68 7.94 1.94 -3.53
CA PHE A 68 7.47 1.47 -2.23
C PHE A 68 8.62 0.84 -1.47
N SER A 69 8.76 1.16 -0.18
CA SER A 69 9.72 0.50 0.70
C SER A 69 9.03 -0.53 1.60
N VAL A 70 9.61 -1.71 1.75
CA VAL A 70 9.14 -2.74 2.69
C VAL A 70 10.13 -2.83 3.83
N LYS A 71 9.66 -2.60 5.07
CA LYS A 71 10.53 -2.47 6.24
C LYS A 71 10.03 -3.32 7.40
N SER A 72 10.98 -3.91 8.12
CA SER A 72 10.73 -4.71 9.33
C SER A 72 10.57 -3.84 10.56
N LEU A 73 9.74 -4.30 11.49
CA LEU A 73 9.63 -3.71 12.82
C LEU A 73 10.63 -4.32 13.81
N THR A 74 11.28 -5.42 13.43
CA THR A 74 12.24 -6.15 14.29
C THR A 74 13.67 -6.08 13.77
N ASP A 75 13.94 -5.28 12.74
CA ASP A 75 15.22 -5.22 12.02
C ASP A 75 15.68 -6.58 11.44
N GLU A 76 14.78 -7.56 11.37
CA GLU A 76 15.02 -8.84 10.70
C GLU A 76 14.73 -8.69 9.19
N ASP A 77 15.53 -9.36 8.35
CA ASP A 77 15.30 -9.42 6.91
C ASP A 77 13.93 -10.05 6.63
N ILE A 78 13.14 -9.39 5.78
CA ILE A 78 11.82 -9.87 5.40
C ILE A 78 11.89 -10.50 4.02
N ASN A 79 11.60 -11.79 3.96
CA ASN A 79 11.24 -12.41 2.70
C ASN A 79 9.77 -12.13 2.40
N TYR A 80 9.50 -11.19 1.48
CA TYR A 80 8.14 -10.84 1.08
C TYR A 80 7.88 -11.19 -0.38
N SER A 81 6.61 -11.38 -0.73
CA SER A 81 6.10 -11.39 -2.10
C SER A 81 5.23 -10.16 -2.31
N VAL A 82 5.11 -9.73 -3.57
CA VAL A 82 4.22 -8.64 -3.94
C VAL A 82 3.57 -8.95 -5.28
N CYS A 83 2.29 -8.63 -5.42
CA CYS A 83 1.53 -8.73 -6.67
C CYS A 83 0.51 -7.59 -6.76
N VAL A 84 0.07 -7.30 -7.98
CA VAL A 84 -1.08 -6.43 -8.25
C VAL A 84 -2.22 -7.30 -8.75
N THR A 85 -3.35 -7.27 -8.06
CA THR A 85 -4.52 -8.07 -8.43
C THR A 85 -5.78 -7.24 -8.58
N SER A 86 -6.81 -7.82 -9.22
CA SER A 86 -8.15 -7.26 -9.20
C SER A 86 -8.72 -7.20 -7.78
N ASN A 87 -9.45 -6.12 -7.49
CA ASN A 87 -10.07 -5.91 -6.18
C ASN A 87 -11.38 -6.68 -6.07
N TYR A 88 -11.42 -7.72 -5.21
CA TYR A 88 -12.62 -8.52 -4.97
C TYR A 88 -13.81 -7.68 -4.45
N ALA A 89 -13.55 -6.57 -3.76
CA ALA A 89 -14.59 -5.71 -3.20
C ALA A 89 -15.35 -4.95 -4.30
N ASN A 90 -14.69 -4.67 -5.43
CA ASN A 90 -15.22 -3.91 -6.56
C ASN A 90 -15.36 -4.81 -7.80
N ASN A 91 -15.99 -5.98 -7.61
CA ASN A 91 -16.13 -6.99 -8.65
C ASN A 91 -17.33 -6.71 -9.57
N PHE A 92 -17.19 -7.01 -10.86
CA PHE A 92 -18.23 -6.85 -11.88
C PHE A 92 -18.05 -7.90 -12.99
N ARG A 93 -19.01 -7.96 -13.91
CA ARG A 93 -18.95 -8.87 -15.07
C ARG A 93 -18.68 -8.11 -16.36
N PHE A 94 -17.92 -8.74 -17.24
CA PHE A 94 -17.65 -8.24 -18.58
C PHE A 94 -17.54 -9.41 -19.55
N SER A 95 -17.69 -9.14 -20.85
CA SER A 95 -17.40 -10.13 -21.89
C SER A 95 -16.23 -9.68 -22.74
N VAL A 96 -15.47 -10.65 -23.21
CA VAL A 96 -14.47 -10.45 -24.27
C VAL A 96 -14.98 -11.26 -25.46
N ARG A 97 -15.43 -10.59 -26.52
CA ARG A 97 -16.20 -11.22 -27.60
C ARG A 97 -17.46 -11.89 -27.03
N ASP A 98 -17.58 -13.22 -27.15
CA ASP A 98 -18.74 -14.01 -26.70
C ASP A 98 -18.51 -14.74 -25.36
N GLU A 99 -17.34 -14.59 -24.74
CA GLU A 99 -16.99 -15.25 -23.49
C GLU A 99 -17.20 -14.33 -22.29
N LEU A 100 -17.84 -14.86 -21.24
CA LEU A 100 -18.19 -14.13 -20.03
C LEU A 100 -17.11 -14.30 -18.96
N TYR A 101 -16.67 -13.19 -18.39
CA TYR A 101 -15.67 -13.12 -17.34
C TYR A 101 -16.18 -12.36 -16.12
N LYS A 102 -15.55 -12.63 -14.97
CA LYS A 102 -15.65 -11.80 -13.75
C LYS A 102 -14.33 -11.08 -13.57
N PHE A 103 -14.38 -9.85 -13.10
CA PHE A 103 -13.17 -9.06 -12.87
C PHE A 103 -12.29 -9.65 -11.76
N TYR A 104 -12.90 -10.19 -10.72
CA TYR A 104 -12.26 -11.05 -9.73
C TYR A 104 -12.94 -12.43 -9.70
N GLY A 105 -12.17 -13.49 -9.86
CA GLY A 105 -12.66 -14.87 -9.92
C GLY A 105 -11.76 -15.88 -9.19
N ASP A 106 -12.01 -17.16 -9.43
CA ASP A 106 -11.24 -18.26 -8.82
C ASP A 106 -9.90 -18.53 -9.55
N ASP A 107 -9.70 -17.91 -10.72
CA ASP A 107 -8.49 -18.03 -11.53
C ASP A 107 -7.48 -16.95 -11.12
N GLU A 108 -6.42 -17.35 -10.43
CA GLU A 108 -5.38 -16.44 -9.94
C GLU A 108 -4.63 -15.73 -11.07
N GLU A 109 -4.43 -16.38 -12.23
CA GLU A 109 -3.71 -15.81 -13.36
C GLU A 109 -4.51 -14.70 -14.05
N LEU A 110 -5.83 -14.88 -14.12
CA LEU A 110 -6.74 -13.84 -14.63
C LEU A 110 -6.90 -12.66 -13.67
N ASN A 111 -6.70 -12.90 -12.38
CA ASN A 111 -6.73 -11.84 -11.37
C ASN A 111 -5.41 -11.06 -11.29
N ASP A 112 -4.30 -11.58 -11.82
CA ASP A 112 -2.97 -10.95 -11.71
C ASP A 112 -2.73 -9.92 -12.83
N TYR A 113 -2.48 -8.67 -12.44
CA TYR A 113 -2.17 -7.54 -13.33
C TYR A 113 -0.74 -7.01 -13.13
N SER A 114 0.11 -7.73 -12.38
CA SER A 114 1.47 -7.29 -12.02
C SER A 114 2.31 -6.90 -13.23
N GLU A 115 2.22 -7.66 -14.33
CA GLU A 115 2.95 -7.35 -15.57
C GLU A 115 2.46 -6.08 -16.28
N ILE A 116 1.15 -5.82 -16.26
CA ILE A 116 0.57 -4.64 -16.93
C ILE A 116 1.01 -3.35 -16.24
N PHE A 117 1.17 -3.40 -14.91
CA PHE A 117 1.63 -2.28 -14.09
C PHE A 117 3.15 -2.27 -13.88
N ASP A 118 3.91 -3.01 -14.71
CA ASP A 118 5.39 -3.10 -14.66
C ASP A 118 5.92 -3.24 -13.22
N LEU A 119 5.33 -4.17 -12.47
CA LEU A 119 5.71 -4.41 -11.09
C LEU A 119 7.12 -5.03 -11.05
N GLN A 120 8.04 -4.37 -10.33
CA GLN A 120 9.41 -4.84 -10.17
C GLN A 120 9.78 -4.90 -8.70
N LYS A 121 10.14 -6.10 -8.22
CA LYS A 121 10.55 -6.35 -6.84
C LYS A 121 12.05 -6.14 -6.65
N THR A 122 12.43 -5.55 -5.52
CA THR A 122 13.81 -5.46 -5.00
C THR A 122 13.88 -6.02 -3.57
N ASP A 123 15.06 -6.07 -2.97
CA ASP A 123 15.22 -6.60 -1.61
C ASP A 123 14.57 -5.73 -0.53
N SER A 124 14.56 -4.40 -0.73
CA SER A 124 14.05 -3.43 0.26
C SER A 124 12.69 -2.83 -0.10
N GLY A 125 12.09 -3.24 -1.21
CA GLY A 125 10.91 -2.58 -1.75
C GLY A 125 10.58 -2.97 -3.18
N PHE A 126 9.60 -2.32 -3.78
CA PHE A 126 9.17 -2.61 -5.14
C PHE A 126 8.73 -1.33 -5.84
N THR A 127 8.67 -1.38 -7.16
CA THR A 127 8.16 -0.30 -7.98
C THR A 127 6.95 -0.75 -8.77
N VAL A 128 6.05 0.19 -9.01
CA VAL A 128 4.86 0.03 -9.86
C VAL A 128 4.80 1.23 -10.79
N CYS A 129 4.48 0.99 -12.06
CA CYS A 129 4.31 2.05 -13.05
C CYS A 129 2.92 1.93 -13.67
N VAL A 130 2.12 2.99 -13.55
CA VAL A 130 0.86 3.09 -14.28
C VAL A 130 1.17 3.72 -15.64
N PRO A 131 0.88 3.06 -16.78
CA PRO A 131 1.09 3.66 -18.09
C PRO A 131 0.31 4.98 -18.26
N ARG A 132 0.70 5.82 -19.22
CA ARG A 132 -0.04 7.07 -19.51
C ARG A 132 -1.36 6.79 -20.22
N ASN A 133 -2.37 7.61 -19.92
CA ASN A 133 -3.73 7.48 -20.44
C ASN A 133 -4.33 6.11 -20.11
N THR A 134 -4.09 5.64 -18.88
CA THR A 134 -4.60 4.35 -18.43
C THR A 134 -6.07 4.51 -18.05
N THR A 135 -6.89 3.56 -18.46
CA THR A 135 -8.28 3.43 -18.03
C THR A 135 -8.52 2.00 -17.57
N LEU A 136 -9.54 1.79 -16.73
CA LEU A 136 -9.95 0.42 -16.37
C LEU A 136 -10.16 -0.45 -17.62
N THR A 137 -10.81 0.12 -18.63
CA THR A 137 -11.09 -0.54 -19.91
C THR A 137 -9.79 -0.95 -20.61
N SER A 138 -8.84 -0.02 -20.78
CA SER A 138 -7.59 -0.32 -21.49
C SER A 138 -6.75 -1.38 -20.79
N VAL A 139 -6.74 -1.41 -19.45
CA VAL A 139 -6.02 -2.43 -18.67
C VAL A 139 -6.60 -3.82 -18.92
N ILE A 140 -7.93 -3.95 -18.87
CA ILE A 140 -8.59 -5.24 -19.09
C ILE A 140 -8.45 -5.67 -20.55
N GLU A 141 -8.63 -4.77 -21.52
CA GLU A 141 -8.45 -5.08 -22.94
C GLU A 141 -7.02 -5.54 -23.26
N GLN A 142 -6.02 -4.94 -22.59
CA GLN A 142 -4.62 -5.38 -22.70
C GLN A 142 -4.42 -6.78 -22.12
N LYS A 143 -5.00 -7.09 -20.96
CA LYS A 143 -4.90 -8.42 -20.31
C LYS A 143 -5.53 -9.51 -21.17
N PHE A 144 -6.73 -9.28 -21.69
CA PHE A 144 -7.51 -10.27 -22.44
C PHE A 144 -7.27 -10.23 -23.95
N ASN A 145 -6.43 -9.30 -24.42
CA ASN A 145 -6.09 -9.10 -25.83
C ASN A 145 -7.33 -9.04 -26.74
N GLY A 146 -8.30 -8.21 -26.35
CA GLY A 146 -9.55 -8.07 -27.06
C GLY A 146 -10.44 -6.99 -26.46
N SER A 147 -11.36 -6.47 -27.27
CA SER A 147 -12.33 -5.48 -26.81
C SER A 147 -13.32 -6.09 -25.83
N ILE A 148 -13.67 -5.31 -24.82
CA ILE A 148 -14.57 -5.75 -23.76
C ILE A 148 -15.93 -5.07 -23.82
N THR A 149 -16.93 -5.68 -23.20
CA THR A 149 -18.24 -5.08 -22.97
C THR A 149 -18.63 -5.31 -21.52
N PHE A 150 -18.91 -4.23 -20.79
CA PHE A 150 -19.39 -4.30 -19.42
C PHE A 150 -20.89 -4.59 -19.41
N PHE A 151 -21.33 -5.38 -18.43
CA PHE A 151 -22.75 -5.63 -18.18
C PHE A 151 -23.35 -4.68 -17.14
N ASP A 152 -22.50 -4.03 -16.36
CA ASP A 152 -22.83 -3.12 -15.28
C ASP A 152 -22.20 -1.74 -15.54
N GLU A 153 -22.76 -0.69 -14.94
CA GLU A 153 -22.14 0.63 -14.95
C GLU A 153 -20.87 0.62 -14.08
N ILE A 154 -19.78 1.15 -14.61
CA ILE A 154 -18.50 1.24 -13.92
C ILE A 154 -18.46 2.53 -13.12
N ASN A 155 -18.09 2.44 -11.86
CA ASN A 155 -17.94 3.59 -10.98
C ASN A 155 -16.46 4.01 -10.95
N GLU A 156 -16.16 5.16 -11.55
CA GLU A 156 -14.80 5.69 -11.66
C GLU A 156 -14.18 6.11 -10.31
N ASP A 157 -14.99 6.28 -9.26
CA ASP A 157 -14.52 6.64 -7.91
C ASP A 157 -14.00 5.42 -7.11
N LEU A 158 -14.05 4.21 -7.68
CA LEU A 158 -13.64 2.98 -7.02
C LEU A 158 -12.25 2.51 -7.42
N SER A 159 -11.49 2.02 -6.43
CA SER A 159 -10.19 1.38 -6.64
C SER A 159 -10.39 -0.08 -7.09
N TYR A 160 -10.21 -0.33 -8.38
CA TYR A 160 -10.39 -1.66 -8.96
C TYR A 160 -9.17 -2.58 -8.81
N PHE A 161 -8.03 -2.05 -8.40
CA PHE A 161 -6.80 -2.84 -8.26
C PHE A 161 -6.25 -2.76 -6.83
N VAL A 162 -5.55 -3.81 -6.43
CA VAL A 162 -4.93 -3.93 -5.11
C VAL A 162 -3.50 -4.39 -5.26
N ILE A 163 -2.57 -3.66 -4.66
CA ILE A 163 -1.22 -4.14 -4.42
C ILE A 163 -1.25 -4.95 -3.12
N THR A 164 -0.88 -6.22 -3.19
CA THR A 164 -0.80 -7.08 -2.00
C THR A 164 0.65 -7.43 -1.73
N VAL A 165 1.17 -7.00 -0.58
CA VAL A 165 2.51 -7.35 -0.09
C VAL A 165 2.36 -8.37 1.02
N SER A 166 2.89 -9.57 0.84
CA SER A 166 2.74 -10.67 1.80
C SER A 166 4.08 -11.15 2.34
N SER A 167 4.15 -11.48 3.63
CA SER A 167 5.27 -12.21 4.22
C SER A 167 4.76 -13.22 5.23
N GLY A 168 5.01 -14.51 4.95
CA GLY A 168 4.45 -15.61 5.74
C GLY A 168 2.92 -15.60 5.69
N ALA A 169 2.28 -15.48 6.85
CA ALA A 169 0.81 -15.42 6.99
C ALA A 169 0.27 -13.98 7.09
N SER A 170 1.14 -12.97 7.08
CA SER A 170 0.75 -11.57 7.19
C SER A 170 0.73 -10.91 5.82
N SER A 171 -0.16 -9.94 5.63
CA SER A 171 -0.29 -9.21 4.36
C SER A 171 -0.60 -7.72 4.57
N VAL A 172 -0.21 -6.89 3.62
CA VAL A 172 -0.63 -5.49 3.48
C VAL A 172 -1.38 -5.38 2.15
N SER A 173 -2.59 -4.84 2.17
CA SER A 173 -3.39 -4.57 0.98
C SER A 173 -3.51 -3.07 0.75
N LEU A 174 -3.00 -2.60 -0.38
CA LEU A 174 -3.10 -1.20 -0.81
C LEU A 174 -4.00 -1.13 -2.03
N TRP A 175 -5.20 -0.64 -1.83
CA TRP A 175 -6.11 -0.36 -2.93
C TRP A 175 -5.59 0.88 -3.63
N PHE A 176 -5.68 0.93 -4.95
CA PHE A 176 -5.22 2.11 -5.65
C PHE A 176 -6.13 2.54 -6.78
N ASP A 177 -6.18 3.86 -6.94
CA ASP A 177 -6.61 4.55 -8.14
C ASP A 177 -5.39 5.14 -8.87
N PHE A 178 -5.64 5.71 -10.05
CA PHE A 178 -4.62 6.37 -10.83
C PHE A 178 -5.11 7.69 -11.40
N GLU A 179 -4.24 8.70 -11.36
CA GLU A 179 -4.51 10.04 -11.86
C GLU A 179 -3.55 10.42 -12.98
N PRO A 180 -4.02 11.17 -13.99
CA PRO A 180 -3.17 11.65 -15.07
C PRO A 180 -2.12 12.62 -14.54
N ILE A 181 -0.93 12.59 -15.13
CA ILE A 181 0.12 13.57 -14.83
C ILE A 181 -0.36 14.99 -15.15
N GLN A 182 -0.43 15.86 -14.14
CA GLN A 182 -0.78 17.26 -14.34
C GLN A 182 0.46 18.05 -14.78
N VAL A 183 0.58 18.31 -16.09
CA VAL A 183 1.63 19.20 -16.61
C VAL A 183 1.24 20.65 -16.34
N GLY A 184 1.76 21.23 -15.26
CA GLY A 184 1.67 22.66 -15.00
C GLY A 184 2.45 23.45 -16.04
N VAL A 185 1.75 24.15 -16.94
CA VAL A 185 2.38 25.10 -17.86
C VAL A 185 2.61 26.40 -17.09
N ASP A 186 3.86 26.68 -16.69
CA ASP A 186 4.21 28.01 -16.17
C ASP A 186 4.21 29.00 -17.35
N PRO A 187 3.28 29.98 -17.40
CA PRO A 187 3.26 30.92 -18.53
C PRO A 187 4.55 31.76 -18.53
N PRO A 188 5.18 31.99 -19.70
CA PRO A 188 6.40 32.77 -19.75
C PRO A 188 6.12 34.20 -19.26
N LYS A 189 6.83 34.62 -18.21
CA LYS A 189 6.88 36.03 -17.80
C LYS A 189 7.56 36.83 -18.90
N VAL A 190 6.76 37.52 -19.71
CA VAL A 190 7.25 38.54 -20.64
C VAL A 190 7.61 39.77 -19.81
N THR A 191 8.91 39.99 -19.58
CA THR A 191 9.43 41.28 -19.09
C THR A 191 9.53 42.22 -20.28
N PHE A 192 8.74 43.30 -20.26
CA PHE A 192 8.81 44.42 -21.21
C PHE A 192 9.99 45.34 -20.90
#